data_AF-A0A7Y3A2B7-F1
#
_entry.id   AF-A0A7Y3A2B7-F1
#
_cell.length_a   1.000
_cell.length_b   1.000
_cell.length_c   1.000
_cell.angle_alpha   90.00
_cell.angle_beta   90.00
_cell.angle_gamma   90.00
#
_symmetry.space_group_name_H-M   'P 1'
#
loop_
_entity.id
_entity.type
_entity.pdbx_description
1 polymer ?
#
loop_
_entity_poly.entity_id
_entity_poly.type
_entity_poly.pdbx_seq_one_letter_code
_entity_poly.pdbx_strand_id
1 'polypeptide(L)' 'MQPYRCEWCVGDPLYESYHDDEWGVPVYEDKKLFEFLVLETFQAGLSWITILRKRENFRKA' A
#
# COMPACT_ATOMS: atom_id res chain seq x y z
N MET A 1 6.90 23.46 1.68
CA MET A 1 5.46 23.19 1.52
C MET A 1 5.30 21.70 1.69
N GLN A 2 4.53 21.23 2.68
CA GLN A 2 4.25 19.79 2.76
C GLN A 2 3.39 19.40 1.55
N PRO A 3 3.64 18.25 0.91
CA PRO A 3 2.80 17.77 -0.19
C PRO A 3 1.37 17.58 0.33
N TYR A 4 0.38 17.94 -0.50
CA TYR A 4 -1.01 17.66 -0.19
C TYR A 4 -1.22 16.15 -0.20
N ARG A 5 -1.62 15.60 0.95
CA ARG A 5 -1.90 14.17 1.11
C ARG A 5 -3.39 13.93 1.23
N CYS A 6 -3.86 12.82 0.69
CA CYS A 6 -5.24 12.40 0.92
C CYS A 6 -5.49 12.14 2.41
N GLU A 7 -6.67 12.48 2.91
CA GLU A 7 -7.01 12.39 4.34
C GLU A 7 -6.82 10.98 4.93
N TRP A 8 -6.96 9.93 4.11
CA TRP A 8 -6.91 8.54 4.56
C TRP A 8 -5.52 8.06 4.99
N CYS A 9 -4.43 8.73 4.59
CA CYS A 9 -3.06 8.30 4.95
C CYS A 9 -2.47 9.10 6.12
N VAL A 10 -3.05 10.25 6.46
CA VAL A 10 -2.44 11.20 7.41
C VAL A 10 -2.40 10.61 8.83
N GLY A 11 -1.23 10.72 9.48
CA GLY A 11 -1.05 10.32 10.88
C GLY A 11 -0.40 8.95 11.09
N ASP A 12 -0.14 8.19 10.04
CA ASP A 12 0.69 6.98 10.09
C ASP A 12 1.86 7.10 9.09
N PRO A 13 3.13 7.17 9.55
CA PRO A 13 4.27 7.36 8.67
C PRO A 13 4.42 6.31 7.55
N LEU A 14 4.02 5.05 7.80
CA LEU A 14 4.05 4.00 6.79
C LEU A 14 2.99 4.26 5.71
N TYR A 15 1.83 4.74 6.15
CA TYR A 15 0.73 5.01 5.23
C TYR A 15 0.98 6.26 4.40
N GLU A 16 1.60 7.28 5.01
CA GLU A 16 2.08 8.48 4.33
C GLU A 16 3.15 8.16 3.29
N SER A 17 4.17 7.36 3.62
CA SER A 17 5.20 6.97 2.64
C SER A 17 4.61 6.13 1.51
N TYR A 18 3.72 5.19 1.82
CA TYR A 18 3.03 4.41 0.80
C TYR A 18 2.19 5.30 -0.13
N HIS A 19 1.46 6.28 0.43
CA HIS A 19 0.70 7.24 -0.36
C HIS A 19 1.61 8.05 -1.30
N ASP A 20 2.71 8.57 -0.76
CA ASP A 20 3.58 9.50 -1.49
C ASP A 20 4.38 8.80 -2.60
N ASP A 21 4.85 7.57 -2.35
CA ASP A 21 5.83 6.90 -3.21
C ASP A 21 5.23 5.76 -4.05
N GLU A 22 4.09 5.18 -3.65
CA GLU A 22 3.54 3.98 -4.31
C GLU A 22 2.09 4.15 -4.80
N TRP A 23 1.23 4.85 -4.06
CA TRP A 23 -0.19 4.93 -4.38
C TRP A 23 -0.45 5.86 -5.57
N GLY A 24 -1.13 5.35 -6.59
CA GLY A 24 -1.41 6.10 -7.82
C GLY A 24 -0.22 6.27 -8.76
N VAL A 25 0.96 5.75 -8.40
CA VAL A 25 2.14 5.73 -9.27
C VAL A 25 2.00 4.59 -10.29
N PRO A 26 2.14 4.84 -11.61
CA PRO A 26 2.06 3.79 -12.62
C PRO A 26 3.08 2.67 -12.41
N VAL A 27 2.62 1.42 -12.47
CA VAL A 27 3.45 0.21 -12.37
C VAL A 27 3.29 -0.61 -13.64
N TYR A 28 4.42 -0.99 -14.24
CA TYR A 28 4.48 -1.77 -15.48
C TYR A 28 5.13 -3.14 -15.32
N GLU A 29 5.59 -3.46 -14.11
CA GLU A 29 6.21 -4.74 -13.81
C GLU A 29 5.15 -5.76 -13.37
N ASP A 30 4.99 -6.84 -14.15
CA ASP A 30 3.94 -7.85 -13.94
C ASP A 30 3.93 -8.45 -12.52
N LYS A 31 5.11 -8.74 -11.96
CA LYS A 31 5.23 -9.29 -10.60
C LYS A 31 4.70 -8.33 -9.54
N LYS A 32 5.00 -7.04 -9.68
CA LYS A 32 4.56 -6.00 -8.75
C LYS A 32 3.05 -5.75 -8.88
N LEU A 33 2.53 -5.77 -10.12
CA LEU A 33 1.08 -5.70 -10.37
C LEU A 33 0.34 -6.89 -9.73
N PHE A 34 0.86 -8.11 -9.91
CA PHE A 34 0.28 -9.30 -9.30
C PHE A 34 0.37 -9.26 -7.76
N GLU A 35 1.48 -8.80 -7.19
CA GLU A 35 1.60 -8.58 -5.75
C GLU A 35 0.49 -7.67 -5.23
N PHE A 36 0.28 -6.50 -5.84
CA PHE A 36 -0.79 -5.59 -5.43
C PHE A 36 -2.16 -6.22 -5.58
N LEU A 37 -2.45 -6.89 -6.70
CA LEU A 37 -3.71 -7.59 -6.91
C LEU A 37 -3.98 -8.60 -5.78
N VAL A 38 -2.99 -9.39 -5.41
CA VAL A 38 -3.12 -10.37 -4.32
C VAL A 38 -3.35 -9.66 -2.99
N LEU A 39 -2.55 -8.64 -2.64
CA LEU A 39 -2.71 -7.90 -1.38
C LEU A 39 -4.10 -7.27 -1.23
N GLU A 40 -4.66 -6.73 -2.31
CA GLU A 40 -6.03 -6.17 -2.35
C GLU A 40 -7.09 -7.24 -2.01
N THR A 41 -6.94 -8.48 -2.51
CA THR A 41 -7.88 -9.56 -2.16
C THR A 41 -7.85 -9.92 -0.66
N PHE A 42 -6.69 -9.83 -0.02
CA PHE A 42 -6.55 -10.08 1.42
C PHE A 42 -7.07 -8.94 2.29
N GLN A 43 -7.38 -7.77 1.71
CA GLN A 43 -7.95 -6.65 2.44
C GLN A 43 -9.43 -6.87 2.84
N ALA A 44 -10.14 -7.84 2.27
CA ALA A 44 -11.56 -8.02 2.51
C ALA A 44 -11.91 -8.07 4.02
N GLY A 45 -12.63 -7.04 4.51
CA GLY A 45 -13.02 -6.90 5.91
C GLY A 45 -11.96 -6.30 6.85
N LEU A 46 -10.84 -5.82 6.31
CA LEU A 46 -9.72 -5.22 7.04
C LEU A 46 -9.39 -3.81 6.53
N SER A 47 -8.60 -3.07 7.31
CA SER A 47 -8.00 -1.82 6.84
C SER A 47 -6.76 -2.09 5.98
N TRP A 48 -6.51 -1.28 4.95
CA TRP A 48 -5.33 -1.44 4.09
C TRP A 48 -4.01 -1.33 4.86
N ILE A 49 -3.92 -0.47 5.88
CA ILE A 49 -2.75 -0.40 6.76
C ILE A 49 -2.43 -1.74 7.46
N THR A 50 -3.44 -2.57 7.72
CA THR A 50 -3.23 -3.94 8.25
C THR A 50 -2.50 -4.81 7.25
N ILE A 51 -2.83 -4.69 5.96
CA ILE A 51 -2.19 -5.42 4.87
C ILE A 51 -0.78 -4.87 4.62
N LEU A 52 -0.60 -3.56 4.56
CA LEU A 52 0.72 -2.92 4.37
C LEU A 52 1.73 -3.36 5.44
N ARG A 53 1.33 -3.39 6.72
CA ARG A 53 2.20 -3.88 7.81
C ARG A 53 2.55 -5.37 7.70
N LYS A 54 1.75 -6.16 6.98
CA LYS A 54 1.97 -7.60 6.74
C LYS A 54 2.62 -7.89 5.39
N ARG A 55 2.82 -6.90 4.52
CA ARG A 55 3.33 -7.07 3.15
C ARG A 55 4.62 -7.88 3.07
N GLU A 56 5.58 -7.59 3.94
CA GLU A 56 6.85 -8.35 4.01
C GLU A 56 6.66 -9.81 4.43
N ASN A 57 5.61 -10.12 5.20
CA ASN A 57 5.31 -11.50 5.55
C ASN A 57 4.66 -12.24 4.37
N PHE A 58 3.79 -11.57 3.61
CA PHE A 58 3.24 -12.13 2.36
C PHE A 58 4.34 -12.45 1.34
N ARG A 59 5.38 -11.62 1.25
CA ARG A 59 6.53 -11.86 0.36
C ARG A 59 7.39 -13.07 0.75
N LYS A 60 7.33 -13.50 2.01
CA LYS A 60 8.14 -14.60 2.58
C LYS A 60 7.41 -15.93 2.67
N ALA A 61 6.08 -15.93 2.59
CA ALA A 61 5.24 -17.12 2.66
C ALA A 61 5.26 -17.88 1.33
#